data_AF-A0A7Y5T8S1-F1
#
_entry.id   AF-A0A7Y5T8S1-F1
#
_cell.length_a   1.000
_cell.length_b   1.000
_cell.length_c   1.000
_cell.angle_alpha   90.00
_cell.angle_beta   90.00
_cell.angle_gamma   90.00
#
_symmetry.space_group_name_H-M   'P 1'
#
loop_
_entity.id
_entity.type
_entity.pdbx_description
1 polymer ?
#
loop_
_entity_poly.entity_id
_entity_poly.type
_entity_poly.pdbx_seq_one_letter_code
_entity_poly.pdbx_strand_id
1 'polypeptide(L)'
;HGFTDTPPRGWSIGRSAYLLRQLVGSADLAAWGPPAELLRALRATARDWSLDVALGLAAAAATQRHPGWAETLLASGVVAPELVPLLPEERLLQVLSVRDDPDTEVVLLGGAPGPWTPALTRRAMRLLTSRLLAPPAAYRFAADAAHRMDLSATPEVARLVLADRRLAEAATVLDARAEIARTFADPTPEHP
;
A
#
# COMPACT_ATOMS: atom_id res chain seq x y z
N HIS A 1 16.88 -19.07 -6.46
CA HIS A 1 15.61 -19.82 -6.50
C HIS A 1 15.21 -20.04 -7.96
N GLY A 2 14.76 -21.24 -8.33
CA GLY A 2 14.40 -21.56 -9.72
C GLY A 2 13.08 -20.91 -10.15
N PHE A 3 12.87 -20.78 -11.47
CA PHE A 3 11.61 -20.30 -12.03
C PHE A 3 10.50 -21.35 -11.86
N THR A 4 9.29 -20.87 -11.57
CA THR A 4 8.09 -21.71 -11.56
C THR A 4 7.27 -21.46 -12.83
N ASP A 5 6.88 -22.54 -13.49
CA ASP A 5 6.16 -22.47 -14.77
C ASP A 5 4.66 -22.19 -14.62
N THR A 6 4.11 -22.36 -13.43
CA THR A 6 2.67 -22.20 -13.16
C THR A 6 2.44 -21.00 -12.26
N PRO A 7 1.65 -20.00 -12.71
CA PRO A 7 1.22 -18.89 -11.86
C PRO A 7 0.48 -19.39 -10.60
N PRO A 8 0.52 -18.65 -9.49
CA PRO A 8 -0.26 -18.98 -8.31
C PRO A 8 -1.75 -19.11 -8.63
N ARG A 9 -2.45 -20.01 -7.92
CA ARG A 9 -3.91 -20.17 -8.07
C ARG A 9 -4.61 -18.83 -7.83
N GLY A 10 -5.55 -18.47 -8.72
CA GLY A 10 -6.31 -17.23 -8.65
C GLY A 10 -5.70 -16.05 -9.42
N TRP A 11 -4.51 -16.20 -10.00
CA TRP A 11 -3.94 -15.19 -10.90
C TRP A 11 -4.47 -15.39 -12.33
N SER A 12 -4.95 -14.31 -12.96
CA SER A 12 -5.46 -14.33 -14.33
C SER A 12 -4.39 -14.10 -15.41
N ILE A 13 -3.10 -14.17 -15.04
CA ILE A 13 -1.99 -13.90 -15.97
C ILE A 13 -1.57 -15.16 -16.73
N GLY A 14 -1.18 -15.00 -18.00
CA GLY A 14 -0.63 -16.09 -18.80
C GLY A 14 0.74 -16.56 -18.31
N ARG A 15 1.12 -17.80 -18.64
CA ARG A 15 2.44 -18.39 -18.29
C ARG A 15 3.61 -17.50 -18.70
N SER A 16 3.60 -16.97 -19.93
CA SER A 16 4.69 -16.14 -20.44
C SER A 16 4.86 -14.85 -19.64
N ALA A 17 3.77 -14.19 -19.26
CA ALA A 17 3.80 -12.99 -18.41
C ALA A 17 4.35 -13.32 -17.01
N TYR A 18 3.95 -14.46 -16.45
CA TYR A 18 4.44 -14.90 -15.16
C TYR A 18 5.94 -15.23 -15.15
N LEU A 19 6.42 -15.92 -16.18
CA LEU A 19 7.85 -16.20 -16.35
C LEU A 19 8.64 -14.90 -16.57
N LEU A 20 8.11 -13.98 -17.39
CA LEU A 20 8.74 -12.68 -17.62
C LEU A 20 8.88 -11.88 -16.33
N ARG A 21 7.82 -11.82 -15.50
CA ARG A 21 7.87 -11.15 -14.19
C ARG A 21 8.93 -11.75 -13.28
N GLN A 22 9.04 -13.08 -13.22
CA GLN A 22 10.08 -13.71 -12.41
C GLN A 22 11.48 -13.42 -12.96
N LEU A 23 11.66 -13.49 -14.29
CA LEU A 23 12.94 -13.21 -14.94
C LEU A 23 13.41 -11.79 -14.63
N VAL A 24 12.54 -10.81 -14.88
CA VAL A 24 12.81 -9.39 -14.59
C VAL A 24 12.92 -9.15 -13.08
N GLY A 25 12.17 -9.86 -12.25
CA GLY A 25 12.27 -9.80 -10.79
C GLY A 25 13.61 -10.25 -10.23
N SER A 26 14.39 -11.00 -11.00
CA SER A 26 15.75 -11.41 -10.65
C SER A 26 16.84 -10.47 -11.19
N ALA A 27 16.46 -9.40 -11.89
CA ALA A 27 17.40 -8.46 -12.50
C ALA A 27 18.15 -7.64 -11.45
N ASP A 28 19.46 -7.47 -11.63
CA ASP A 28 20.26 -6.49 -10.89
C ASP A 28 19.92 -5.07 -11.37
N LEU A 29 19.24 -4.29 -10.53
CA LEU A 29 18.76 -2.97 -10.93
C LEU A 29 19.88 -1.94 -11.12
N ALA A 30 21.07 -2.18 -10.54
CA ALA A 30 22.21 -1.30 -10.70
C ALA A 30 22.82 -1.39 -12.12
N ALA A 31 22.63 -2.54 -12.79
CA ALA A 31 23.05 -2.73 -14.18
C ALA A 31 22.10 -2.07 -15.18
N TRP A 32 20.95 -1.56 -14.72
CA TRP A 32 19.94 -0.95 -15.58
C TRP A 32 20.08 0.57 -15.55
N GLY A 33 19.75 1.21 -16.67
CA GLY A 33 19.78 2.67 -16.76
C GLY A 33 18.73 3.36 -15.88
N PRO A 34 18.61 4.69 -15.98
CA PRO A 34 17.69 5.48 -15.17
C PRO A 34 16.24 4.96 -15.27
N PRO A 35 15.53 4.77 -14.15
CA PRO A 35 14.23 4.09 -14.13
C PRO A 35 13.17 4.81 -14.98
N ALA A 36 13.14 6.14 -14.93
CA ALA A 36 12.16 6.93 -15.67
C ALA A 36 12.34 6.80 -17.19
N GLU A 37 13.59 6.71 -17.66
CA GLU A 37 13.92 6.55 -19.08
C GLU A 37 13.56 5.15 -19.55
N LEU A 38 13.91 4.12 -18.78
CA LEU A 38 13.56 2.74 -19.09
C LEU A 38 12.04 2.56 -19.16
N LEU A 39 11.29 3.04 -18.17
CA LEU A 39 9.83 2.91 -18.16
C LEU A 39 9.17 3.70 -19.31
N ARG A 40 9.78 4.81 -19.76
CA ARG A 40 9.33 5.53 -20.95
C ARG A 40 9.60 4.72 -22.22
N ALA A 41 10.80 4.16 -22.35
CA ALA A 41 11.16 3.31 -23.48
C ALA A 41 10.26 2.07 -23.56
N LEU A 42 10.05 1.36 -22.45
CA LEU A 42 9.19 0.18 -22.38
C LEU A 42 7.75 0.46 -22.83
N ARG A 43 7.19 1.61 -22.42
CA ARG A 43 5.84 2.02 -22.86
C ARG A 43 5.78 2.33 -24.36
N ALA A 44 6.89 2.82 -24.93
CA ALA A 44 6.97 3.14 -26.35
C ALA A 44 7.24 1.91 -27.24
N THR A 45 8.04 0.95 -26.77
CA THR A 45 8.54 -0.16 -27.62
C THR A 45 7.89 -1.51 -27.33
N ALA A 46 7.38 -1.72 -26.12
CA ALA A 46 6.86 -3.00 -25.65
C ALA A 46 5.55 -2.84 -24.89
N ARG A 47 4.59 -2.10 -25.48
CA ARG A 47 3.34 -1.68 -24.82
C ARG A 47 2.60 -2.83 -24.13
N ASP A 48 2.45 -3.96 -24.82
CA ASP A 48 1.70 -5.12 -24.33
C ASP A 48 2.37 -5.82 -23.14
N TRP A 49 3.69 -5.66 -22.99
CA TRP A 49 4.48 -6.27 -21.92
C TRP A 49 4.93 -5.27 -20.85
N SER A 50 4.71 -3.98 -21.09
CA SER A 50 5.25 -2.90 -20.27
C SER A 50 4.84 -3.01 -18.80
N LEU A 51 3.60 -3.41 -18.53
CA LEU A 51 3.11 -3.64 -17.16
C LEU A 51 3.76 -4.86 -16.51
N ASP A 52 3.90 -5.98 -17.23
CA ASP A 52 4.52 -7.19 -16.70
C ASP A 52 6.01 -6.97 -16.38
N VAL A 53 6.72 -6.25 -17.26
CA VAL A 53 8.11 -5.85 -17.00
C VAL A 53 8.18 -4.92 -15.80
N ALA A 54 7.30 -3.92 -15.70
CA ALA A 54 7.27 -3.00 -14.57
C ALA A 54 6.98 -3.71 -13.22
N LEU A 55 6.09 -4.71 -13.22
CA LEU A 55 5.81 -5.53 -12.03
C LEU A 55 6.98 -6.45 -11.66
N GLY A 56 7.72 -6.97 -12.65
CA GLY A 56 9.00 -7.65 -12.40
C GLY A 56 10.02 -6.71 -11.77
N LEU A 57 10.18 -5.49 -12.32
CA LEU A 57 11.09 -4.48 -11.77
C LEU A 57 10.69 -4.05 -10.36
N ALA A 58 9.39 -4.02 -10.04
CA ALA A 58 8.89 -3.80 -8.69
C ALA A 58 9.33 -4.90 -7.72
N ALA A 59 9.22 -6.18 -8.11
CA ALA A 59 9.70 -7.29 -7.30
C ALA A 59 11.23 -7.22 -7.07
N ALA A 60 12.00 -6.87 -8.11
CA ALA A 60 13.43 -6.65 -7.99
C ALA A 60 13.76 -5.49 -7.03
N ALA A 61 13.03 -4.36 -7.14
CA ALA A 61 13.22 -3.18 -6.31
C ALA A 61 12.87 -3.45 -4.84
N ALA A 62 11.81 -4.22 -4.58
CA ALA A 62 11.46 -4.68 -3.24
C ALA A 62 12.56 -5.55 -2.64
N THR A 63 13.06 -6.52 -3.41
CA THR A 63 14.10 -7.47 -2.97
C THR A 63 15.42 -6.76 -2.67
N GLN A 64 15.84 -5.84 -3.53
CA GLN A 64 17.08 -5.08 -3.40
C GLN A 64 16.93 -3.83 -2.51
N ARG A 65 15.72 -3.57 -1.98
CA ARG A 65 15.37 -2.37 -1.20
C ARG A 65 15.80 -1.07 -1.87
N HIS A 66 15.51 -0.92 -3.16
CA HIS A 66 16.00 0.21 -3.96
C HIS A 66 14.97 1.38 -4.01
N PRO A 67 15.15 2.46 -3.22
CA PRO A 67 14.13 3.50 -3.06
C PRO A 67 13.86 4.30 -4.33
N GLY A 68 14.89 4.63 -5.13
CA GLY A 68 14.70 5.39 -6.37
C GLY A 68 13.87 4.66 -7.43
N TRP A 69 14.03 3.33 -7.53
CA TRP A 69 13.18 2.48 -8.36
C TRP A 69 11.77 2.38 -7.80
N ALA A 70 11.63 2.21 -6.49
CA ALA A 70 10.34 2.17 -5.82
C ALA A 70 9.51 3.44 -6.08
N GLU A 71 10.10 4.61 -5.86
CA GLU A 71 9.45 5.90 -6.10
C GLU A 71 9.05 6.05 -7.57
N THR A 72 9.95 5.76 -8.50
CA THR A 72 9.67 5.93 -9.93
C THR A 72 8.59 4.97 -10.42
N LEU A 73 8.61 3.70 -10.00
CA LEU A 73 7.59 2.73 -10.38
C LEU A 73 6.22 3.14 -9.84
N LEU A 74 6.13 3.51 -8.56
CA LEU A 74 4.89 3.95 -7.95
C LEU A 74 4.37 5.25 -8.57
N ALA A 75 5.23 6.23 -8.85
CA ALA A 75 4.86 7.47 -9.53
C ALA A 75 4.40 7.24 -10.99
N SER A 76 4.91 6.18 -11.63
CA SER A 76 4.51 5.82 -13.00
C SER A 76 3.15 5.12 -13.11
N GLY A 77 2.51 4.81 -11.97
CA GLY A 77 1.20 4.17 -11.91
C GLY A 77 1.21 2.71 -11.48
N VAL A 78 2.38 2.07 -11.31
CA VAL A 78 2.48 0.68 -10.86
C VAL A 78 1.86 0.53 -9.48
N VAL A 79 1.05 -0.52 -9.28
CA VAL A 79 0.41 -0.84 -8.01
C VAL A 79 1.16 -2.01 -7.39
N ALA A 80 2.07 -1.71 -6.46
CA ALA A 80 2.93 -2.68 -5.79
C ALA A 80 3.09 -2.28 -4.31
N PRO A 81 2.22 -2.75 -3.40
CA PRO A 81 2.23 -2.41 -1.98
C PRO A 81 3.57 -2.70 -1.30
N GLU A 82 4.32 -3.70 -1.76
CA GLU A 82 5.64 -4.07 -1.25
C GLU A 82 6.71 -2.99 -1.44
N LEU A 83 6.48 -2.04 -2.36
CA LEU A 83 7.37 -0.88 -2.57
C LEU A 83 7.11 0.24 -1.57
N VAL A 84 5.92 0.30 -0.98
CA VAL A 84 5.48 1.40 -0.13
C VAL A 84 6.38 1.58 1.11
N PRO A 85 6.80 0.53 1.82
CA PRO A 85 7.73 0.66 2.95
C PRO A 85 9.11 1.22 2.60
N LEU A 86 9.49 1.27 1.31
CA LEU A 86 10.78 1.79 0.87
C LEU A 86 10.79 3.31 0.69
N LEU A 87 9.62 3.95 0.72
CA LEU A 87 9.49 5.39 0.56
C LEU A 87 9.36 6.08 1.93
N PRO A 88 10.01 7.24 2.12
CA PRO A 88 9.60 8.18 3.15
C PRO A 88 8.13 8.56 2.98
N GLU A 89 7.43 8.81 4.07
CA GLU A 89 6.00 9.11 4.06
C GLU A 89 5.67 10.32 3.17
N GLU A 90 6.51 11.36 3.18
CA GLU A 90 6.31 12.55 2.37
C GLU A 90 6.30 12.22 0.88
N ARG A 91 7.16 11.28 0.46
CA ARG A 91 7.22 10.80 -0.92
C ARG A 91 6.04 9.91 -1.26
N LEU A 92 5.60 9.06 -0.33
CA LEU A 92 4.38 8.30 -0.50
C LEU A 92 3.18 9.23 -0.70
N LEU A 93 3.01 10.27 0.12
CA LEU A 93 1.93 11.24 -0.03
C LEU A 93 1.96 11.95 -1.39
N GLN A 94 3.14 12.26 -1.93
CA GLN A 94 3.30 12.81 -3.29
C GLN A 94 2.85 11.81 -4.36
N VAL A 95 3.30 10.56 -4.27
CA VAL A 95 2.86 9.47 -5.17
C VAL A 95 1.34 9.30 -5.14
N LEU A 96 0.73 9.33 -3.97
CA LEU A 96 -0.73 9.19 -3.85
C LEU A 96 -1.46 10.44 -4.35
N SER A 97 -0.86 11.64 -4.25
CA SER A 97 -1.52 12.90 -4.65
C SER A 97 -1.83 13.03 -6.14
N VAL A 98 -1.12 12.28 -6.99
CA VAL A 98 -1.30 12.29 -8.44
C VAL A 98 -2.17 11.13 -8.94
N ARG A 99 -2.80 10.37 -8.03
CA ARG A 99 -3.70 9.25 -8.37
C ARG A 99 -5.15 9.66 -8.20
N ASP A 100 -5.95 9.27 -9.20
CA ASP A 100 -7.39 9.55 -9.25
C ASP A 100 -8.26 8.31 -8.95
N ASP A 101 -7.65 7.16 -8.63
CA ASP A 101 -8.34 5.89 -8.36
C ASP A 101 -8.29 5.51 -6.86
N PRO A 102 -9.42 5.62 -6.13
CA PRO A 102 -9.50 5.26 -4.71
C PRO A 102 -9.17 3.80 -4.41
N ASP A 103 -9.53 2.85 -5.28
CA ASP A 103 -9.30 1.43 -5.04
C ASP A 103 -7.80 1.11 -5.06
N THR A 104 -7.07 1.67 -6.03
CA THR A 104 -5.60 1.61 -6.05
C THR A 104 -4.97 2.32 -4.85
N GLU A 105 -5.50 3.47 -4.44
CA GLU A 105 -4.95 4.21 -3.30
C GLU A 105 -5.06 3.39 -2.00
N VAL A 106 -6.18 2.71 -1.78
CA VAL A 106 -6.39 1.79 -0.66
C VAL A 106 -5.35 0.67 -0.65
N VAL A 107 -5.08 0.06 -1.80
CA VAL A 107 -4.09 -1.02 -1.93
C VAL A 107 -2.69 -0.54 -1.55
N LEU A 108 -2.31 0.67 -1.97
CA LEU A 108 -1.01 1.25 -1.63
C LEU A 108 -0.94 1.66 -0.14
N LEU A 109 -1.98 2.29 0.40
CA LEU A 109 -2.02 2.64 1.82
C LEU A 109 -1.93 1.41 2.71
N GLY A 110 -2.56 0.29 2.33
CA GLY A 110 -2.42 -0.97 3.09
C GLY A 110 -0.97 -1.48 3.20
N GLY A 111 -0.10 -1.10 2.25
CA GLY A 111 1.34 -1.38 2.29
C GLY A 111 2.15 -0.42 3.18
N ALA A 112 1.57 0.69 3.63
CA ALA A 112 2.29 1.67 4.45
C ALA A 112 2.45 1.16 5.91
N PRO A 113 3.67 1.18 6.47
CA PRO A 113 3.90 0.77 7.85
C PRO A 113 3.22 1.74 8.83
N GLY A 114 2.71 1.21 9.94
CA GLY A 114 2.20 2.01 11.06
C GLY A 114 3.28 2.29 12.13
N PRO A 115 3.04 3.23 13.07
CA PRO A 115 1.86 4.10 13.12
C PRO A 115 1.92 5.20 12.04
N TRP A 116 0.76 5.50 11.45
CA TRP A 116 0.60 6.54 10.46
C TRP A 116 0.59 7.92 11.11
N THR A 117 1.29 8.88 10.50
CA THR A 117 1.19 10.26 10.95
C THR A 117 -0.24 10.80 10.73
N PRO A 118 -0.56 11.99 11.28
CA PRO A 118 -1.82 12.66 11.00
C PRO A 118 -2.08 12.89 9.50
N ALA A 119 -1.05 13.00 8.65
CA ALA A 119 -1.23 13.22 7.22
C ALA A 119 -1.77 11.97 6.50
N LEU A 120 -1.16 10.81 6.72
CA LEU A 120 -1.66 9.53 6.20
C LEU A 120 -3.01 9.16 6.81
N THR A 121 -3.20 9.37 8.11
CA THR A 121 -4.48 9.15 8.78
C THR A 121 -5.60 9.95 8.13
N ARG A 122 -5.43 11.26 7.94
CA ARG A 122 -6.42 12.10 7.24
C ARG A 122 -6.67 11.63 5.81
N ARG A 123 -5.63 11.17 5.11
CA ARG A 123 -5.77 10.66 3.75
C ARG A 123 -6.61 9.39 3.70
N ALA A 124 -6.35 8.43 4.59
CA ALA A 124 -7.16 7.23 4.73
C ALA A 124 -8.62 7.53 5.10
N MET A 125 -8.87 8.48 6.02
CA MET A 125 -10.23 8.88 6.38
C MET A 125 -10.99 9.51 5.20
N ARG A 126 -10.33 10.32 4.37
CA ARG A 126 -10.94 10.85 3.14
C ARG A 126 -11.34 9.74 2.17
N LEU A 127 -10.53 8.68 2.02
CA LEU A 127 -10.90 7.54 1.19
C LEU A 127 -12.08 6.76 1.76
N LEU A 128 -12.08 6.48 3.07
CA LEU A 128 -13.15 5.71 3.72
C LEU A 128 -14.51 6.39 3.63
N THR A 129 -14.53 7.73 3.66
CA THR A 129 -15.74 8.55 3.47
C THR A 129 -16.06 8.86 2.00
N SER A 130 -15.18 8.47 1.07
CA SER A 130 -15.38 8.71 -0.36
C SER A 130 -16.51 7.83 -0.90
N ARG A 131 -17.41 8.44 -1.67
CA ARG A 131 -18.45 7.70 -2.42
C ARG A 131 -17.90 6.94 -3.62
N LEU A 132 -16.68 7.27 -4.05
CA LEU A 132 -16.01 6.62 -5.18
C LEU A 132 -15.37 5.30 -4.77
N LEU A 133 -15.12 5.09 -3.47
CA LEU A 133 -14.55 3.83 -2.99
C LEU A 133 -15.64 2.74 -2.95
N ALA A 134 -15.35 1.59 -3.56
CA ALA A 134 -16.27 0.48 -3.57
C ALA A 134 -16.55 -0.01 -2.13
N PRO A 135 -17.81 -0.29 -1.74
CA PRO A 135 -18.12 -0.69 -0.36
C PRO A 135 -17.28 -1.88 0.15
N PRO A 136 -17.06 -2.97 -0.61
CA PRO A 136 -16.20 -4.08 -0.15
C PRO A 136 -14.73 -3.69 0.06
N ALA A 137 -14.23 -2.69 -0.68
CA ALA A 137 -12.89 -2.15 -0.47
C ALA A 137 -12.85 -1.28 0.79
N ALA A 138 -13.86 -0.43 0.99
CA ALA A 138 -14.00 0.41 2.18
C ALA A 138 -14.02 -0.41 3.48
N TYR A 139 -14.82 -1.48 3.56
CA TYR A 139 -14.90 -2.33 4.76
C TYR A 139 -13.55 -2.99 5.09
N ARG A 140 -12.91 -3.63 4.10
CA ARG A 140 -11.60 -4.28 4.30
C ARG A 140 -10.52 -3.28 4.69
N PHE A 141 -10.55 -2.09 4.09
CA PHE A 141 -9.58 -1.05 4.38
C PHE A 141 -9.81 -0.41 5.76
N ALA A 142 -11.05 -0.28 6.23
CA ALA A 142 -11.37 0.38 7.50
C ALA A 142 -10.64 -0.27 8.68
N ALA A 143 -10.71 -1.60 8.80
CA ALA A 143 -10.02 -2.34 9.85
C ALA A 143 -8.48 -2.22 9.73
N ASP A 144 -7.96 -2.40 8.51
CA ASP A 144 -6.51 -2.35 8.22
C ASP A 144 -5.92 -0.95 8.52
N ALA A 145 -6.64 0.10 8.13
CA ALA A 145 -6.31 1.49 8.42
C ALA A 145 -6.35 1.77 9.93
N ALA A 146 -7.39 1.30 10.62
CA ALA A 146 -7.54 1.48 12.06
C ALA A 146 -6.42 0.82 12.87
N HIS A 147 -5.80 -0.25 12.39
CA HIS A 147 -4.61 -0.84 13.03
C HIS A 147 -3.35 0.03 12.89
N ARG A 148 -3.27 0.85 11.84
CA ARG A 148 -2.10 1.68 11.53
C ARG A 148 -2.24 3.12 12.00
N MET A 149 -3.46 3.62 12.19
CA MET A 149 -3.68 4.97 12.70
C MET A 149 -3.08 5.17 14.10
N ASP A 150 -2.62 6.40 14.35
CA ASP A 150 -2.26 6.83 15.71
C ASP A 150 -3.50 6.85 16.62
N LEU A 151 -3.32 6.50 17.90
CA LEU A 151 -4.43 6.49 18.87
C LEU A 151 -5.00 7.89 19.13
N SER A 152 -4.26 8.96 18.81
CA SER A 152 -4.78 10.33 18.84
C SER A 152 -5.92 10.56 17.84
N ALA A 153 -6.10 9.67 16.86
CA ALA A 153 -7.17 9.77 15.86
C ALA A 153 -8.56 9.37 16.40
N THR A 154 -8.65 8.69 17.54
CA THR A 154 -9.90 8.15 18.08
C THR A 154 -11.05 9.16 18.17
N PRO A 155 -10.86 10.40 18.69
CA PRO A 155 -11.96 11.38 18.78
C PRO A 155 -12.48 11.82 17.40
N GLU A 156 -11.61 11.96 16.41
CA GLU A 156 -11.99 12.35 15.06
C GLU A 156 -12.78 11.22 14.37
N VAL A 157 -12.33 9.98 14.51
CA VAL A 157 -13.01 8.80 13.96
C VAL A 157 -14.39 8.63 14.60
N ALA A 158 -14.51 8.72 15.92
CA ALA A 158 -15.78 8.64 16.63
C ALA A 158 -16.80 9.68 16.14
N ARG A 159 -16.35 10.93 15.91
CA ARG A 159 -17.20 11.98 15.33
C ARG A 159 -17.67 11.64 13.92
N LEU A 160 -16.82 11.07 13.09
CA LEU A 160 -17.14 10.74 11.70
C LEU A 160 -18.05 9.51 11.57
N VAL A 161 -18.00 8.55 12.50
CA VAL A 161 -18.94 7.41 12.54
C VAL A 161 -20.40 7.85 12.64
N LEU A 162 -20.66 8.95 13.37
CA LEU A 162 -22.00 9.52 13.47
C LEU A 162 -22.54 9.99 12.11
N ALA A 163 -21.65 10.36 11.19
CA ALA A 163 -21.98 10.80 9.83
C ALA A 163 -21.93 9.67 8.79
N ASP A 164 -21.08 8.65 8.98
CA ASP A 164 -20.93 7.53 8.07
C ASP A 164 -20.69 6.20 8.81
N ARG A 165 -21.67 5.30 8.75
CA ARG A 165 -21.60 3.98 9.38
C ARG A 165 -20.50 3.08 8.82
N ARG A 166 -19.94 3.37 7.65
CA ARG A 166 -18.78 2.62 7.10
C ARG A 166 -17.56 2.71 8.00
N LEU A 167 -17.48 3.75 8.84
CA LEU A 167 -16.38 3.95 9.79
C LEU A 167 -16.57 3.21 11.11
N ALA A 168 -17.73 2.56 11.34
CA ALA A 168 -18.02 1.91 12.61
C ALA A 168 -16.96 0.84 12.98
N GLU A 169 -16.52 0.07 12.00
CA GLU A 169 -15.48 -0.96 12.20
C GLU A 169 -14.13 -0.35 12.57
N ALA A 170 -13.73 0.75 11.90
CA ALA A 170 -12.50 1.46 12.23
C ALA A 170 -12.52 2.02 13.66
N ALA A 171 -13.66 2.55 14.10
CA ALA A 171 -13.83 3.04 15.47
C ALA A 171 -13.74 1.92 16.50
N THR A 172 -14.42 0.78 16.27
CA THR A 172 -14.33 -0.38 17.16
C THR A 172 -12.88 -0.86 17.34
N VAL A 173 -12.12 -0.94 16.25
CA VAL A 173 -10.70 -1.35 16.31
C VAL A 173 -9.86 -0.32 17.08
N LEU A 174 -10.06 0.98 16.85
CA LEU A 174 -9.32 2.03 17.55
C LEU A 174 -9.64 2.08 19.04
N ASP A 175 -10.91 1.93 19.42
CA ASP A 175 -11.33 1.91 20.82
C ASP A 175 -10.71 0.72 21.56
N ALA A 176 -10.74 -0.48 20.94
CA ALA A 176 -10.11 -1.67 21.50
C ALA A 176 -8.58 -1.50 21.66
N ARG A 177 -7.90 -0.91 20.66
CA ARG A 177 -6.46 -0.61 20.75
C ARG A 177 -6.16 0.42 21.85
N ALA A 178 -6.99 1.44 22.00
CA ALA A 178 -6.84 2.45 23.04
C ALA A 178 -7.07 1.86 24.45
N GLU A 179 -8.02 0.94 24.59
CA GLU A 179 -8.25 0.20 25.83
C GLU A 179 -7.06 -0.67 26.20
N ILE A 180 -6.57 -1.49 25.28
CA ILE A 180 -5.36 -2.30 25.46
C ILE A 180 -4.19 -1.40 25.89
N ALA A 181 -3.96 -0.30 25.19
CA ALA A 181 -2.88 0.62 25.53
C ALA A 181 -3.01 1.19 26.95
N ARG A 182 -4.22 1.52 27.42
CA ARG A 182 -4.46 1.96 28.81
C ARG A 182 -4.15 0.85 29.81
N THR A 183 -4.64 -0.37 29.58
CA THR A 183 -4.43 -1.53 30.47
C THR A 183 -2.95 -1.85 30.67
N PHE A 184 -2.11 -1.67 29.65
CA PHE A 184 -0.68 -1.97 29.73
C PHE A 184 0.20 -0.75 30.02
N ALA A 185 -0.33 0.48 29.97
CA ALA A 185 0.40 1.70 30.32
C ALA A 185 0.45 1.95 31.83
N ASP A 186 -0.50 1.40 32.59
CA ASP A 186 -0.54 1.50 34.06
C ASP A 186 -0.35 0.10 34.66
N PRO A 187 0.88 -0.35 34.92
CA PRO A 187 1.12 -1.61 35.63
C PRO A 187 0.91 -1.35 37.11
N THR A 188 -0.28 -0.91 37.52
CA THR A 188 -0.64 -0.91 38.92
C THR A 188 -0.67 -2.37 39.34
N PRO A 189 0.21 -2.84 40.23
CA PRO A 189 0.12 -4.20 40.74
C PRO A 189 -1.11 -4.23 41.63
N GLU A 190 -2.27 -4.50 41.04
CA GLU A 190 -3.40 -5.02 41.78
C GLU A 190 -3.00 -6.45 42.18
N HIS A 191 -2.50 -6.61 43.40
CA HIS A 191 -3.19 -7.45 44.38
C HIS A 191 -2.67 -7.24 45.81
N PRO A 192 -3.58 -7.42 46.80
CA PRO A 192 -3.40 -7.11 48.23
C PRO A 192 -2.45 -8.03 49.00
#